data_AF-A0A0H5Q3C4-F1
#
_entry.id   AF-A0A0H5Q3C4-F1
#
_cell.length_a   1.000
_cell.length_b   1.000
_cell.length_c   1.000
_cell.angle_alpha   90.00
_cell.angle_beta   90.00
_cell.angle_gamma   90.00
#
_symmetry.space_group_name_H-M   'P 1'
#
loop_
_entity.id
_entity.type
_entity.pdbx_description
1 polymer ?
#
loop_
_entity_poly.entity_id
_entity_poly.type
_entity_poly.pdbx_seq_one_letter_code
_entity_poly.pdbx_strand_id
1 'polypeptide(L)'
;MGYPKHCLLVFGGSMGDEEAWSCSLRMTSASMAILPDGLLDGFAASAYEEVAEKVQSYITGLAGNWHLSARLGFVKFNGIGPDGKYVGDTHQVIRDPEFVSSNTSSRGPFQLTMAVSLATQFKRGLAAHGRWYLPAPPFSVNPAGYIANSVAMEYAVATKNFIDSLNDWQGTDPSGAPDVSVVSRGKKLGNNSWGEGRWSRVTEVRVGNVMDTQQSRRRSLVESYQSLEITP
;
A
#
# COMPACT_ATOMS: atom_id res chain seq x y z
N MET A 1 -7.62 22.48 -10.19
CA MET A 1 -6.36 21.83 -9.79
C MET A 1 -6.67 20.55 -9.05
N GLY A 2 -6.08 19.42 -9.41
CA GLY A 2 -6.37 18.15 -8.74
C GLY A 2 -5.27 17.77 -7.75
N TYR A 3 -4.63 16.64 -7.97
CA TYR A 3 -3.54 16.17 -7.11
C TYR A 3 -2.26 16.97 -7.35
N PRO A 4 -1.37 17.13 -6.35
CA PRO A 4 0.03 17.40 -6.63
C PRO A 4 0.61 16.27 -7.48
N LYS A 5 1.54 16.57 -8.38
CA LYS A 5 2.26 15.52 -9.12
C LYS A 5 3.03 14.63 -8.14
N HIS A 6 2.99 13.34 -8.36
CA HIS A 6 3.58 12.33 -7.48
C HIS A 6 3.79 11.02 -8.23
N CYS A 7 4.59 10.12 -7.70
CA CYS A 7 4.63 8.74 -8.14
C CYS A 7 3.68 7.87 -7.31
N LEU A 8 3.04 6.90 -7.95
CA LEU A 8 2.21 5.88 -7.32
C LEU A 8 2.89 4.52 -7.47
N LEU A 9 3.30 3.97 -6.33
CA LEU A 9 3.68 2.58 -6.18
C LEU A 9 2.42 1.75 -5.94
N VAL A 10 2.20 0.71 -6.75
CA VAL A 10 1.17 -0.31 -6.51
C VAL A 10 1.81 -1.68 -6.62
N PHE A 11 1.67 -2.50 -5.60
CA PHE A 11 2.13 -3.88 -5.64
C PHE A 11 1.04 -4.81 -5.17
N GLY A 12 1.00 -6.02 -5.71
CA GLY A 12 -0.09 -6.94 -5.47
C GLY A 12 0.11 -8.29 -6.13
N GLY A 13 -0.90 -9.13 -6.04
CA GLY A 13 -0.90 -10.45 -6.62
C GLY A 13 -2.12 -11.24 -6.18
N SER A 14 -1.96 -12.56 -6.08
CA SER A 14 -3.02 -13.49 -5.70
C SER A 14 -2.91 -13.93 -4.25
N MET A 15 -4.03 -14.34 -3.68
CA MET A 15 -4.14 -15.00 -2.40
C MET A 15 -5.02 -16.24 -2.54
N GLY A 16 -4.42 -17.41 -2.34
CA GLY A 16 -5.09 -18.68 -2.64
C GLY A 16 -5.20 -18.85 -4.15
N ASP A 17 -6.33 -19.40 -4.61
CA ASP A 17 -6.55 -19.72 -6.02
C ASP A 17 -7.21 -18.57 -6.80
N GLU A 18 -8.08 -17.78 -6.15
CA GLU A 18 -8.96 -16.84 -6.85
C GLU A 18 -8.92 -15.40 -6.32
N GLU A 19 -8.42 -15.16 -5.11
CA GLU A 19 -8.51 -13.83 -4.50
C GLU A 19 -7.33 -12.95 -4.94
N ALA A 20 -7.60 -11.67 -5.24
CA ALA A 20 -6.56 -10.69 -5.54
C ALA A 20 -6.31 -9.77 -4.33
N TRP A 21 -5.06 -9.35 -4.16
CA TRP A 21 -4.68 -8.32 -3.20
C TRP A 21 -3.78 -7.27 -3.83
N SER A 22 -3.85 -6.04 -3.29
CA SER A 22 -2.99 -4.95 -3.71
C SER A 22 -2.80 -3.95 -2.58
N CYS A 23 -1.58 -3.42 -2.47
CA CYS A 23 -1.21 -2.28 -1.63
C CYS A 23 -0.79 -1.13 -2.54
N SER A 24 -0.94 0.11 -2.05
CA SER A 24 -0.46 1.28 -2.79
C SER A 24 0.17 2.31 -1.87
N LEU A 25 1.16 2.99 -2.42
CA LEU A 25 1.97 4.00 -1.77
C LEU A 25 2.20 5.17 -2.72
N ARG A 26 2.32 6.36 -2.15
CA ARG A 26 2.59 7.58 -2.93
C ARG A 26 3.92 8.18 -2.50
N MET A 27 4.65 8.71 -3.47
CA MET A 27 5.95 9.32 -3.27
C MET A 27 5.98 10.66 -3.99
N THR A 28 6.47 11.71 -3.33
CA THR A 28 6.58 13.04 -3.93
C THR A 28 7.63 13.87 -3.21
N SER A 29 8.02 14.98 -3.83
CA SER A 29 8.90 16.01 -3.29
C SER A 29 8.41 17.38 -3.77
N ALA A 30 8.96 18.45 -3.20
CA ALA A 30 8.64 19.80 -3.64
C ALA A 30 8.95 20.01 -5.12
N SER A 31 10.06 19.45 -5.61
CA SER A 31 10.44 19.55 -7.01
C SER A 31 9.61 18.62 -7.90
N MET A 32 9.28 17.42 -7.44
CA MET A 32 8.43 16.49 -8.20
C MET A 32 7.05 17.10 -8.50
N ALA A 33 6.49 17.87 -7.56
CA ALA A 33 5.21 18.53 -7.72
C ALA A 33 5.17 19.52 -8.91
N ILE A 34 6.32 20.03 -9.35
CA ILE A 34 6.46 20.99 -10.45
C ILE A 34 7.11 20.40 -11.71
N LEU A 35 7.53 19.13 -11.69
CA LEU A 35 8.17 18.50 -12.86
C LEU A 35 7.23 18.47 -14.07
N PRO A 36 7.73 18.71 -15.30
CA PRO A 36 7.04 18.35 -16.53
C PRO A 36 6.66 16.86 -16.56
N ASP A 37 5.53 16.54 -17.19
CA ASP A 37 4.98 15.18 -17.21
C ASP A 37 5.96 14.15 -17.79
N GLY A 38 6.69 14.50 -18.86
CA GLY A 38 7.71 13.61 -19.44
C GLY A 38 8.92 13.35 -18.53
N LEU A 39 9.27 14.30 -17.64
CA LEU A 39 10.34 14.07 -16.65
C LEU A 39 9.85 13.23 -15.48
N LEU A 40 8.59 13.40 -15.07
CA LEU A 40 7.98 12.55 -14.05
C LEU A 40 7.82 11.11 -14.53
N ASP A 41 7.40 10.92 -15.78
CA ASP A 41 7.33 9.60 -16.41
C ASP A 41 8.72 8.98 -16.57
N GLY A 42 9.70 9.73 -17.08
CA GLY A 42 11.08 9.27 -17.21
C GLY A 42 11.71 8.85 -15.87
N PHE A 43 11.42 9.60 -14.79
CA PHE A 43 11.82 9.19 -13.44
C PHE A 43 11.20 7.84 -13.06
N ALA A 44 9.88 7.69 -13.20
CA ALA A 44 9.20 6.43 -12.90
C ALA A 44 9.75 5.25 -13.72
N ALA A 45 10.00 5.47 -15.02
CA ALA A 45 10.59 4.49 -15.94
C ALA A 45 12.01 4.07 -15.54
N SER A 46 12.82 4.97 -14.97
CA SER A 46 14.16 4.62 -14.48
C SER A 46 14.17 3.92 -13.13
N ALA A 47 13.12 4.10 -12.32
CA ALA A 47 13.10 3.73 -10.91
C ALA A 47 12.30 2.45 -10.60
N TYR A 48 11.42 2.01 -11.50
CA TYR A 48 10.45 0.95 -11.20
C TYR A 48 11.09 -0.41 -10.82
N GLU A 49 12.26 -0.74 -11.37
CA GLU A 49 12.98 -1.98 -11.03
C GLU A 49 13.55 -1.95 -9.61
N GLU A 50 14.25 -0.86 -9.24
CA GLU A 50 14.77 -0.65 -7.89
C GLU A 50 13.62 -0.69 -6.85
N VAL A 51 12.49 -0.05 -7.17
CA VAL A 51 11.29 -0.09 -6.31
C VAL A 51 10.75 -1.52 -6.18
N ALA A 52 10.74 -2.29 -7.27
CA ALA A 52 10.31 -3.67 -7.24
C ALA A 52 11.21 -4.55 -6.37
N GLU A 53 12.52 -4.31 -6.37
CA GLU A 53 13.47 -4.98 -5.46
C GLU A 53 13.21 -4.62 -4.00
N LYS A 54 13.01 -3.33 -3.69
CA LYS A 54 12.67 -2.89 -2.31
C LYS A 54 11.35 -3.48 -1.81
N VAL A 55 10.35 -3.59 -2.68
CA VAL A 55 9.09 -4.30 -2.36
C VAL A 55 9.34 -5.78 -2.10
N GLN A 56 10.14 -6.44 -2.93
CA GLN A 56 10.49 -7.85 -2.73
C GLN A 56 11.20 -8.05 -1.39
N SER A 57 12.20 -7.22 -1.06
CA SER A 57 12.89 -7.25 0.24
C SER A 57 11.96 -7.01 1.43
N TYR A 58 10.97 -6.12 1.30
CA TYR A 58 9.98 -5.90 2.35
C TYR A 58 9.13 -7.15 2.61
N ILE A 59 8.64 -7.79 1.54
CA ILE A 59 7.79 -8.97 1.67
C ILE A 59 8.59 -10.18 2.17
N THR A 60 9.81 -10.39 1.68
CA THR A 60 10.69 -11.48 2.15
C THR A 60 11.16 -11.25 3.59
N GLY A 61 11.43 -10.00 3.99
CA GLY A 61 11.70 -9.64 5.38
C GLY A 61 10.53 -9.93 6.32
N LEU A 62 9.31 -9.97 5.79
CA LEU A 62 8.10 -10.38 6.49
C LEU A 62 7.75 -11.86 6.30
N ALA A 63 8.56 -12.69 5.63
CA ALA A 63 8.21 -14.06 5.25
C ALA A 63 7.56 -14.91 6.36
N GLY A 64 8.11 -14.88 7.58
CA GLY A 64 7.56 -15.61 8.73
C GLY A 64 6.18 -15.11 9.18
N ASN A 65 5.87 -13.86 8.87
CA ASN A 65 4.63 -13.19 9.17
C ASN A 65 3.76 -12.98 7.94
N TRP A 66 4.18 -13.26 6.71
CA TRP A 66 3.36 -13.08 5.51
C TRP A 66 2.38 -14.25 5.34
N HIS A 67 1.19 -14.01 4.78
CA HIS A 67 0.24 -15.10 4.57
C HIS A 67 0.77 -16.09 3.52
N LEU A 68 0.79 -17.40 3.81
CA LEU A 68 1.36 -18.40 2.90
C LEU A 68 0.64 -18.48 1.56
N SER A 69 -0.66 -18.18 1.50
CA SER A 69 -1.36 -18.16 0.22
C SER A 69 -1.15 -16.86 -0.57
N ALA A 70 -0.57 -15.81 0.02
CA ALA A 70 -0.40 -14.52 -0.63
C ALA A 70 0.91 -14.50 -1.44
N ARG A 71 0.76 -14.39 -2.76
CA ARG A 71 1.87 -14.35 -3.73
C ARG A 71 1.98 -12.96 -4.33
N LEU A 72 3.21 -12.47 -4.48
CA LEU A 72 3.47 -11.23 -5.21
C LEU A 72 3.47 -11.54 -6.72
N GLY A 73 2.59 -10.91 -7.48
CA GLY A 73 2.50 -11.09 -8.92
C GLY A 73 2.96 -9.87 -9.73
N PHE A 74 2.89 -8.67 -9.15
CA PHE A 74 3.32 -7.46 -9.84
C PHE A 74 3.75 -6.35 -8.88
N VAL A 75 4.63 -5.49 -9.41
CA VAL A 75 4.94 -4.16 -8.85
C VAL A 75 4.84 -3.14 -9.98
N LYS A 76 4.14 -2.03 -9.73
CA LYS A 76 3.93 -0.92 -10.65
C LYS A 76 4.44 0.35 -9.99
N PHE A 77 5.15 1.18 -10.75
CA PHE A 77 5.60 2.49 -10.27
C PHE A 77 5.45 3.52 -11.37
N ASN A 78 4.49 4.44 -11.22
CA ASN A 78 4.08 5.34 -12.29
C ASN A 78 3.93 6.78 -11.81
N GLY A 79 4.28 7.73 -12.68
CA GLY A 79 3.98 9.14 -12.44
C GLY A 79 2.47 9.41 -12.52
N ILE A 80 1.97 10.27 -11.64
CA ILE A 80 0.58 10.70 -11.57
C ILE A 80 0.49 12.21 -11.81
N GLY A 81 -0.31 12.58 -12.79
CA GLY A 81 -0.53 13.96 -13.19
C GLY A 81 -1.51 14.68 -12.27
N PRO A 82 -1.70 16.00 -12.48
CA PRO A 82 -2.62 16.79 -11.66
C PRO A 82 -4.08 16.36 -11.79
N ASP A 83 -4.44 15.66 -12.86
CA ASP A 83 -5.77 15.10 -13.09
C ASP A 83 -6.01 13.77 -12.34
N GLY A 84 -4.95 13.20 -11.74
CA GLY A 84 -4.97 11.92 -11.04
C GLY A 84 -4.81 10.69 -11.94
N LYS A 85 -4.37 10.88 -13.19
CA LYS A 85 -4.09 9.79 -14.15
C LYS A 85 -2.59 9.60 -14.32
N TYR A 86 -2.21 8.49 -14.98
CA TYR A 86 -0.81 8.28 -15.38
C TYR A 86 -0.38 9.32 -16.41
N VAL A 87 0.84 9.83 -16.25
CA VAL A 87 1.44 10.83 -17.17
C VAL A 87 2.11 10.20 -18.40
N GLY A 88 2.18 8.87 -18.46
CA GLY A 88 2.82 8.11 -19.53
C GLY A 88 2.39 6.63 -19.52
N ASP A 89 3.25 5.78 -20.07
CA ASP A 89 3.02 4.34 -20.12
C ASP A 89 3.09 3.70 -18.73
N THR A 90 2.52 2.49 -18.61
CA THR A 90 2.57 1.77 -17.33
C THR A 90 3.90 1.05 -17.18
N HIS A 91 4.73 1.51 -16.25
CA HIS A 91 5.95 0.82 -15.82
C HIS A 91 5.60 -0.23 -14.77
N GLN A 92 5.93 -1.49 -15.06
CA GLN A 92 5.63 -2.63 -14.20
C GLN A 92 6.68 -3.71 -14.29
N VAL A 93 6.98 -4.33 -13.15
CA VAL A 93 7.68 -5.62 -13.07
C VAL A 93 6.63 -6.69 -12.79
N ILE A 94 6.49 -7.64 -13.72
CA ILE A 94 5.75 -8.88 -13.47
C ILE A 94 6.68 -9.80 -12.68
N ARG A 95 6.17 -10.37 -11.61
CA ARG A 95 6.89 -11.36 -10.81
C ARG A 95 6.17 -12.68 -10.97
N ASP A 96 6.93 -13.75 -11.24
CA ASP A 96 6.38 -15.08 -11.11
C ASP A 96 6.00 -15.29 -9.64
N PRO A 97 4.80 -15.81 -9.35
CA PRO A 97 4.24 -15.77 -8.02
C PRO A 97 4.92 -16.80 -7.11
N GLU A 98 6.05 -16.42 -6.54
CA GLU A 98 6.81 -17.21 -5.57
C GLU A 98 6.14 -17.18 -4.21
N PHE A 99 6.13 -18.33 -3.52
CA PHE A 99 5.67 -18.40 -2.14
C PHE A 99 6.67 -17.69 -1.25
N VAL A 100 6.27 -16.57 -0.65
CA VAL A 100 7.19 -15.81 0.21
C VAL A 100 7.16 -16.28 1.67
N SER A 101 6.21 -17.12 2.07
CA SER A 101 6.11 -17.55 3.47
C SER A 101 6.67 -18.95 3.71
N SER A 102 7.34 -19.12 4.84
CA SER A 102 7.71 -20.42 5.42
C SER A 102 6.78 -20.86 6.55
N ASN A 103 5.72 -20.09 6.84
CA ASN A 103 4.86 -20.32 7.98
C ASN A 103 3.81 -21.41 7.71
N THR A 104 3.77 -22.43 8.56
CA THR A 104 2.87 -23.59 8.48
C THR A 104 1.67 -23.52 9.43
N SER A 105 1.54 -22.46 10.23
CA SER A 105 0.53 -22.34 11.29
C SER A 105 -0.88 -21.95 10.81
N SER A 106 -1.84 -22.08 11.73
CA SER A 106 -3.28 -21.84 11.56
C SER A 106 -3.59 -20.47 10.93
N ARG A 107 -4.46 -20.47 9.91
CA ARG A 107 -4.72 -19.31 9.06
C ARG A 107 -6.04 -18.66 9.45
N GLY A 108 -6.01 -17.35 9.67
CA GLY A 108 -7.22 -16.54 9.78
C GLY A 108 -7.93 -16.44 8.42
N PRO A 109 -9.23 -16.09 8.40
CA PRO A 109 -9.95 -15.84 7.16
C PRO A 109 -9.25 -14.77 6.32
N PHE A 110 -9.22 -14.97 5.00
CA PHE A 110 -8.62 -14.07 4.01
C PHE A 110 -9.19 -12.63 4.03
N GLN A 111 -10.38 -12.48 4.61
CA GLN A 111 -11.09 -11.21 4.78
C GLN A 111 -10.51 -10.33 5.88
N LEU A 112 -9.75 -10.92 6.81
CA LEU A 112 -9.07 -10.17 7.87
C LEU A 112 -7.75 -9.62 7.35
N THR A 113 -7.40 -8.42 7.76
CA THR A 113 -6.17 -7.74 7.33
C THR A 113 -5.56 -6.94 8.46
N MET A 114 -4.23 -6.81 8.43
CA MET A 114 -3.56 -5.84 9.27
C MET A 114 -3.50 -4.49 8.56
N ALA A 115 -4.02 -3.47 9.22
CA ALA A 115 -3.95 -2.10 8.75
C ALA A 115 -2.65 -1.42 9.20
N VAL A 116 -1.84 -1.00 8.24
CA VAL A 116 -0.73 -0.07 8.46
C VAL A 116 -1.27 1.34 8.26
N SER A 117 -1.24 2.15 9.31
CA SER A 117 -1.61 3.57 9.23
C SER A 117 -0.36 4.44 9.16
N LEU A 118 -0.37 5.41 8.26
CA LEU A 118 0.69 6.39 8.06
C LEU A 118 0.20 7.73 8.60
N ALA A 119 1.02 8.44 9.36
CA ALA A 119 0.72 9.79 9.80
C ALA A 119 1.82 10.76 9.37
N THR A 120 1.42 12.01 9.21
CA THR A 120 2.30 13.12 8.87
C THR A 120 2.37 14.11 10.03
N GLN A 121 3.12 15.20 9.88
CA GLN A 121 3.13 16.29 10.86
C GLN A 121 1.75 16.92 11.13
N PHE A 122 0.77 16.73 10.24
CA PHE A 122 -0.57 17.29 10.40
C PHE A 122 -1.49 16.33 11.14
N LYS A 123 -2.13 16.83 12.22
CA LYS A 123 -3.09 16.05 13.00
C LYS A 123 -4.43 15.83 12.28
N ARG A 124 -4.87 16.80 11.46
CA ARG A 124 -6.16 16.80 10.76
C ARG A 124 -6.05 17.50 9.40
N GLY A 125 -6.96 17.17 8.49
CA GLY A 125 -7.08 17.82 7.18
C GLY A 125 -6.48 17.02 6.02
N LEU A 126 -6.31 17.69 4.89
CA LEU A 126 -5.74 17.10 3.67
C LEU A 126 -4.31 16.61 3.95
N ALA A 127 -3.99 15.41 3.44
CA ALA A 127 -2.69 14.77 3.60
C ALA A 127 -2.26 14.47 5.05
N ALA A 128 -3.19 14.45 6.02
CA ALA A 128 -2.84 14.18 7.42
C ALA A 128 -2.49 12.70 7.67
N HIS A 129 -3.30 11.78 7.13
CA HIS A 129 -3.23 10.34 7.40
C HIS A 129 -3.37 9.52 6.12
N GLY A 130 -2.65 8.40 6.05
CA GLY A 130 -2.78 7.36 5.04
C GLY A 130 -2.99 6.00 5.68
N ARG A 131 -3.43 5.01 4.89
CA ARG A 131 -3.55 3.62 5.35
C ARG A 131 -3.40 2.67 4.17
N TRP A 132 -2.77 1.52 4.41
CA TRP A 132 -2.89 0.36 3.53
C TRP A 132 -3.18 -0.91 4.33
N TYR A 133 -3.63 -1.95 3.63
CA TYR A 133 -4.10 -3.20 4.21
C TYR A 133 -3.22 -4.36 3.71
N LEU A 134 -2.47 -4.98 4.62
CA LEU A 134 -1.57 -6.08 4.29
C LEU A 134 -2.36 -7.39 4.08
N PRO A 135 -1.96 -8.26 3.14
CA PRO A 135 -2.67 -9.51 2.90
C PRO A 135 -2.61 -10.44 4.13
N ALA A 136 -3.80 -10.59 4.73
CA ALA A 136 -4.22 -11.47 5.82
C ALA A 136 -3.14 -12.27 6.55
N PRO A 137 -2.29 -11.65 7.37
CA PRO A 137 -1.17 -12.41 7.90
C PRO A 137 -1.57 -13.53 8.89
N PRO A 138 -0.72 -14.55 9.11
CA PRO A 138 -1.05 -15.64 10.03
C PRO A 138 -0.95 -15.12 11.46
N PHE A 139 -2.08 -15.03 12.16
CA PHE A 139 -2.10 -14.54 13.54
C PHE A 139 -2.75 -15.51 14.49
N SER A 140 -2.08 -15.70 15.62
CA SER A 140 -2.74 -16.16 16.84
C SER A 140 -3.49 -14.98 17.46
N VAL A 141 -4.81 -15.02 17.42
CA VAL A 141 -5.68 -14.08 18.12
C VAL A 141 -5.92 -14.62 19.53
N ASN A 142 -5.70 -13.79 20.54
CA ASN A 142 -5.95 -14.18 21.93
C ASN A 142 -7.47 -14.29 22.22
N PRO A 143 -7.89 -14.87 23.37
CA PRO A 143 -9.31 -14.99 23.71
C PRO A 143 -10.06 -13.65 23.79
N ALA A 144 -9.35 -12.53 23.92
CA ALA A 144 -9.92 -11.18 23.93
C ALA A 144 -10.04 -10.55 22.53
N GLY A 145 -9.66 -11.26 21.46
CA GLY A 145 -9.81 -10.78 20.08
C GLY A 145 -8.64 -9.95 19.54
N TYR A 146 -7.49 -9.90 20.23
CA TYR A 146 -6.33 -9.10 19.83
C TYR A 146 -5.17 -9.98 19.35
N ILE A 147 -4.35 -9.43 18.45
CA ILE A 147 -3.02 -10.00 18.16
C ILE A 147 -2.02 -9.58 19.24
N ALA A 148 -0.93 -10.34 19.40
CA ALA A 148 0.13 -9.97 20.33
C ALA A 148 0.80 -8.64 19.92
N ASN A 149 1.11 -7.79 20.91
CA ASN A 149 1.75 -6.49 20.66
C ASN A 149 3.15 -6.64 20.03
N SER A 150 3.85 -7.74 20.29
CA SER A 150 5.13 -8.05 19.63
C SER A 150 4.97 -8.19 18.11
N VAL A 151 3.92 -8.89 17.66
CA VAL A 151 3.62 -9.04 16.23
C VAL A 151 3.31 -7.68 15.61
N ALA A 152 2.44 -6.88 16.23
CA ALA A 152 2.16 -5.52 15.74
C ALA A 152 3.42 -4.65 15.63
N MET A 153 4.36 -4.79 16.58
CA MET A 153 5.66 -4.11 16.54
C MET A 153 6.55 -4.58 15.38
N GLU A 154 6.62 -5.90 15.12
CA GLU A 154 7.38 -6.45 13.99
C GLU A 154 6.92 -5.86 12.65
N TYR A 155 5.61 -5.73 12.47
CA TYR A 155 5.03 -5.07 11.29
C TYR A 155 5.35 -3.59 11.20
N ALA A 156 5.31 -2.88 12.32
CA ALA A 156 5.65 -1.46 12.37
C ALA A 156 7.11 -1.23 12.01
N VAL A 157 8.02 -2.04 12.55
CA VAL A 157 9.47 -1.99 12.26
C VAL A 157 9.75 -2.34 10.80
N ALA A 158 9.20 -3.45 10.29
CA ALA A 158 9.40 -3.85 8.89
C ALA A 158 8.88 -2.78 7.92
N THR A 159 7.72 -2.19 8.22
CA THR A 159 7.14 -1.14 7.38
C THR A 159 7.91 0.17 7.46
N LYS A 160 8.44 0.53 8.64
CA LYS A 160 9.36 1.67 8.78
C LYS A 160 10.59 1.45 7.91
N ASN A 161 11.24 0.29 8.01
CA ASN A 161 12.44 -0.02 7.24
C ASN A 161 12.18 -0.01 5.73
N PHE A 162 11.01 -0.46 5.30
CA PHE A 162 10.59 -0.36 3.89
C PHE A 162 10.37 1.08 3.44
N ILE A 163 9.73 1.92 4.27
CA ILE A 163 9.57 3.34 3.94
C ILE A 163 10.93 4.04 3.91
N ASP A 164 11.83 3.74 4.84
CA ASP A 164 13.17 4.30 4.87
C ASP A 164 13.97 3.87 3.63
N SER A 165 13.88 2.59 3.22
CA SER A 165 14.55 2.13 2.00
C SER A 165 13.97 2.79 0.75
N LEU A 166 12.66 3.02 0.69
CA LEU A 166 12.05 3.80 -0.39
C LEU A 166 12.48 5.27 -0.36
N ASN A 167 12.78 5.85 0.79
CA ASN A 167 13.27 7.24 0.88
C ASN A 167 14.78 7.35 0.57
N ASP A 168 15.53 6.26 0.74
CA ASP A 168 16.97 6.16 0.44
C ASP A 168 17.21 5.94 -1.06
N TRP A 169 16.90 6.95 -1.86
CA TRP A 169 17.20 6.96 -3.29
C TRP A 169 18.66 7.32 -3.51
N GLN A 170 19.40 6.42 -4.14
CA GLN A 170 20.81 6.65 -4.50
C GLN A 170 20.99 7.32 -5.87
N GLY A 171 19.90 7.58 -6.59
CA GLY A 171 19.93 8.22 -7.91
C GLY A 171 20.30 9.70 -7.86
N THR A 172 21.09 10.16 -8.84
CA THR A 172 21.29 11.58 -9.16
C THR A 172 20.01 12.17 -9.76
N ASP A 173 18.95 12.31 -8.98
CA ASP A 173 17.73 12.97 -9.41
C ASP A 173 17.94 14.51 -9.39
N PRO A 174 17.83 15.21 -10.53
CA PRO A 174 17.90 16.67 -10.59
C PRO A 174 16.78 17.38 -9.80
N SER A 175 15.78 16.65 -9.30
CA SER A 175 14.63 17.16 -8.56
C SER A 175 14.67 16.86 -7.04
N GLY A 176 15.69 16.16 -6.55
CA GLY A 176 15.79 15.77 -5.14
C GLY A 176 14.91 14.59 -4.77
N ALA A 177 15.47 13.67 -3.99
CA ALA A 177 14.89 12.37 -3.67
C ALA A 177 13.44 12.46 -3.19
N PRO A 178 12.48 11.77 -3.82
CA PRO A 178 11.10 11.76 -3.38
C PRO A 178 10.92 10.96 -2.10
N ASP A 179 10.17 11.52 -1.16
CA ASP A 179 9.80 10.85 0.08
C ASP A 179 8.41 10.19 -0.05
N VAL A 180 8.25 9.05 0.61
CA VAL A 180 6.93 8.47 0.87
C VAL A 180 6.05 9.50 1.57
N SER A 181 4.90 9.76 0.97
CA SER A 181 4.04 10.88 1.32
C SER A 181 2.57 10.50 1.27
N VAL A 182 1.77 11.13 2.13
CA VAL A 182 0.32 11.14 1.98
C VAL A 182 -0.03 12.25 0.98
N VAL A 183 -0.72 11.90 -0.10
CA VAL A 183 -1.14 12.86 -1.13
C VAL A 183 -2.65 12.89 -1.18
N SER A 184 -3.22 14.09 -1.17
CA SER A 184 -4.65 14.32 -1.13
C SER A 184 -5.05 15.32 -2.21
N ARG A 185 -6.13 15.00 -2.91
CA ARG A 185 -6.77 15.93 -3.85
C ARG A 185 -7.28 17.14 -3.08
N GLY A 186 -7.27 18.31 -3.71
CA GLY A 186 -7.88 19.49 -3.10
C GLY A 186 -9.38 19.30 -2.86
N LYS A 187 -9.99 20.23 -2.13
CA LYS A 187 -11.45 20.20 -1.90
C LYS A 187 -12.18 20.42 -3.23
N LYS A 188 -13.32 19.74 -3.42
CA LYS A 188 -14.18 19.98 -4.59
C LYS A 188 -14.78 21.38 -4.49
N LEU A 189 -14.59 22.20 -5.53
CA LEU A 189 -15.10 23.59 -5.59
C LEU A 189 -16.30 23.75 -6.53
N GLY A 190 -16.59 22.73 -7.33
CA GLY A 190 -17.71 22.71 -8.28
C GLY A 190 -17.81 21.35 -8.97
N ASN A 191 -18.68 21.22 -9.98
CA ASN A 191 -18.98 19.92 -10.58
C ASN A 191 -17.74 19.21 -11.13
N ASN A 192 -16.84 19.97 -11.78
CA ASN A 192 -15.60 19.47 -12.39
C ASN A 192 -14.35 20.26 -11.94
N SER A 193 -14.44 21.06 -10.88
CA SER A 193 -13.33 21.86 -10.37
C SER A 193 -12.94 21.44 -8.95
N TRP A 194 -11.63 21.44 -8.74
CA TRP A 194 -10.99 21.04 -7.50
C TRP A 194 -10.01 22.14 -7.11
N GLY A 195 -9.91 22.41 -5.81
CA GLY A 195 -8.94 23.33 -5.24
C GLY A 195 -7.54 22.73 -5.23
N GLU A 196 -6.57 23.46 -4.68
CA GLU A 196 -5.20 22.98 -4.60
C GLU A 196 -5.11 21.70 -3.74
N GLY A 197 -4.49 20.66 -4.30
CA GLY A 197 -4.19 19.44 -3.58
C GLY A 197 -3.02 19.64 -2.62
N ARG A 198 -2.88 18.72 -1.67
CA ARG A 198 -1.81 18.79 -0.66
C ARG A 198 -1.10 17.46 -0.58
N TRP A 199 0.20 17.52 -0.35
CA TRP A 199 0.98 16.37 0.05
C TRP A 199 1.72 16.65 1.35
N SER A 200 2.08 15.60 2.07
CA SER A 200 2.88 15.70 3.30
C SER A 200 3.67 14.42 3.49
N ARG A 201 4.97 14.59 3.80
CA ARG A 201 5.87 13.48 4.10
C ARG A 201 5.33 12.65 5.26
N VAL A 202 5.43 11.33 5.14
CA VAL A 202 5.13 10.41 6.23
C VAL A 202 6.21 10.54 7.30
N THR A 203 5.78 10.81 8.53
CA THR A 203 6.67 10.98 9.69
C THR A 203 6.49 9.86 10.72
N GLU A 204 5.41 9.07 10.62
CA GLU A 204 5.10 8.03 11.58
C GLU A 204 4.36 6.86 10.92
N VAL A 205 4.70 5.65 11.35
CA VAL A 205 4.01 4.40 11.01
C VAL A 205 3.35 3.85 12.27
N ARG A 206 2.09 3.48 12.16
CA ARG A 206 1.30 2.89 13.25
C ARG A 206 0.67 1.58 12.79
N VAL A 207 0.79 0.56 13.60
CA VAL A 207 0.14 -0.73 13.40
C VAL A 207 -0.65 -1.06 14.65
N GLY A 208 -1.95 -1.30 14.48
CA GLY A 208 -2.84 -1.67 15.58
C GLY A 208 -2.78 -3.17 15.87
N ASN A 209 -3.21 -3.56 17.07
CA ASN A 209 -3.35 -4.96 17.47
C ASN A 209 -4.76 -5.53 17.26
N VAL A 210 -5.61 -4.79 16.52
CA VAL A 210 -6.95 -5.20 16.12
C VAL A 210 -6.94 -5.44 14.62
N MET A 211 -7.48 -6.59 14.23
CA MET A 211 -7.65 -6.94 12.83
C MET A 211 -8.75 -6.10 12.19
N ASP A 212 -8.49 -5.59 10.99
CA ASP A 212 -9.49 -4.90 10.19
C ASP A 212 -10.14 -5.89 9.20
N THR A 213 -11.30 -5.54 8.67
CA THR A 213 -11.97 -6.30 7.61
C THR A 213 -11.79 -5.57 6.29
N GLN A 214 -11.29 -6.27 5.27
CA GLN A 214 -11.18 -5.67 3.96
C GLN A 214 -12.51 -5.86 3.21
N GLN A 215 -13.42 -4.90 3.35
CA GLN A 215 -14.77 -4.98 2.76
C GLN A 215 -14.76 -5.25 1.24
N SER A 216 -13.76 -4.76 0.51
CA SER A 216 -13.64 -5.02 -0.93
C SER A 216 -13.44 -6.51 -1.24
N ARG A 217 -12.67 -7.23 -0.41
CA ARG A 217 -12.48 -8.68 -0.53
C ARG A 217 -13.72 -9.45 -0.12
N ARG A 218 -14.41 -9.01 0.94
CA ARG A 218 -15.69 -9.61 1.35
C ARG A 218 -16.71 -9.58 0.21
N ARG A 219 -16.79 -8.46 -0.52
CA ARG A 219 -17.74 -8.25 -1.62
C ARG A 219 -17.43 -9.07 -2.88
N SER A 220 -16.21 -9.57 -3.06
CA SER A 220 -15.86 -10.38 -4.24
C SER A 220 -16.20 -11.87 -4.09
N LEU A 221 -16.54 -12.33 -2.89
CA LEU A 221 -16.91 -13.72 -2.64
C LEU A 221 -18.42 -13.93 -2.82
N VAL A 222 -18.78 -15.03 -3.49
CA VAL A 222 -20.19 -15.45 -3.64
C VAL A 222 -20.60 -16.27 -2.41
N GLU A 223 -21.63 -15.83 -1.71
CA GLU A 223 -22.16 -16.54 -0.55
C GLU A 223 -23.19 -17.58 -0.95
N SER A 224 -22.98 -18.83 -0.54
CA SER A 224 -23.96 -19.90 -0.65
C SER A 224 -24.73 -20.02 0.67
N TYR A 225 -26.01 -19.65 0.65
CA TYR A 225 -26.87 -19.76 1.82
C TYR A 225 -27.47 -21.16 1.91
N GLN A 226 -27.53 -21.70 3.13
CA GLN A 226 -28.32 -22.89 3.46
C GLN A 226 -29.47 -22.43 4.34
N SER A 227 -30.71 -22.76 3.96
CA SER A 227 -31.90 -22.42 4.71
C SER A 227 -32.51 -23.67 5.33
N LEU A 228 -32.84 -23.61 6.61
CA LEU A 228 -33.63 -24.62 7.32
C LEU A 228 -34.94 -23.98 7.76
N GLU A 229 -36.04 -24.71 7.65
CA GLU A 229 -37.32 -24.26 8.19
C GLU A 229 -37.28 -24.32 9.72
N ILE A 230 -37.77 -23.26 10.37
CA ILE A 230 -37.96 -23.23 11.81
C ILE A 230 -39.37 -23.75 12.08
N THR A 231 -39.47 -24.96 12.63
CA THR A 231 -40.74 -25.47 13.15
C THR A 231 -41.13 -24.63 14.37
N PRO A 232 -42.35 -24.06 14.41
CA PRO A 232 -42.82 -23.30 15.57
C PRO A 232 -42.92 -24.12 16.85
#